data_AF-A0A355C9T9-F1
#
_entry.id   AF-A0A355C9T9-F1
#
_cell.length_a   1.000
_cell.length_b   1.000
_cell.length_c   1.000
_cell.angle_alpha   90.00
_cell.angle_beta   90.00
_cell.angle_gamma   90.00
#
_symmetry.space_group_name_H-M   'P 1'
#
loop_
_entity.id
_entity.type
_entity.pdbx_description
1 polymer ?
#
loop_
_entity_poly.entity_id
_entity_poly.type
_entity_poly.pdbx_seq_one_letter_code
_entity_poly.pdbx_strand_id
1 'polypeptide(L)'
;MRAYLEEINVIHEFAHIATPEDNAYIEAFHSIMERELISYYRFEFFYHADVKIAQYIFTYNHIRKHGSLGLGTSVSVWDEKFFRQTSDKQLIAIKPEELLRFFDEKNLPSKFKKQEQNFFSSKNKV
;
A
#
# COMPACT_ATOMS: atom_id res chain seq x y z
N MET A 1 -10.07 -4.21 10.74
CA MET A 1 -9.53 -4.50 9.40
C MET A 1 -10.60 -4.97 8.42
N ARG A 2 -11.24 -6.15 8.58
CA ARG A 2 -12.31 -6.62 7.65
C ARG A 2 -13.46 -5.62 7.47
N ALA A 3 -14.04 -5.14 8.56
CA ALA A 3 -15.14 -4.16 8.52
C ALA A 3 -14.79 -2.85 7.80
N TYR A 4 -13.51 -2.45 7.81
CA TYR A 4 -13.06 -1.25 7.12
C TYR A 4 -12.90 -1.50 5.61
N LEU A 5 -12.35 -2.67 5.23
CA LEU A 5 -12.24 -3.06 3.82
C LEU A 5 -13.62 -3.20 3.16
N GLU A 6 -14.59 -3.75 3.90
CA GLU A 6 -16.00 -3.78 3.49
C GLU A 6 -16.59 -2.36 3.32
N GLU A 7 -16.28 -1.43 4.23
CA GLU A 7 -16.72 -0.03 4.16
C GLU A 7 -16.18 0.69 2.91
N ILE A 8 -14.91 0.46 2.56
CA ILE A 8 -14.30 1.03 1.35
C ILE A 8 -14.53 0.17 0.09
N ASN A 9 -15.38 -0.86 0.19
CA ASN A 9 -15.77 -1.75 -0.90
C ASN A 9 -14.57 -2.45 -1.58
N VAL A 10 -13.56 -2.82 -0.78
CA VAL A 10 -12.39 -3.58 -1.20
C VAL A 10 -12.56 -5.04 -0.81
N ILE A 11 -12.50 -5.92 -1.82
CA ILE A 11 -12.47 -7.36 -1.61
C ILE A 11 -11.06 -7.75 -1.16
N HIS A 12 -10.96 -8.35 0.03
CA HIS A 12 -9.69 -8.82 0.57
C HIS A 12 -9.50 -10.30 0.24
N GLU A 13 -8.45 -10.62 -0.49
CA GLU A 13 -8.08 -11.99 -0.87
C GLU A 13 -6.71 -12.34 -0.31
N PHE A 14 -6.55 -13.60 0.10
CA PHE A 14 -5.25 -14.14 0.50
C PHE A 14 -4.63 -14.88 -0.69
N ALA A 15 -3.29 -14.88 -0.76
CA ALA A 15 -2.58 -15.72 -1.71
C ALA A 15 -2.95 -17.20 -1.51
N HIS A 16 -3.01 -17.93 -2.62
CA HIS A 16 -3.31 -19.36 -2.58
C HIS A 16 -2.14 -20.14 -1.97
N ILE A 17 -2.46 -21.27 -1.34
CA ILE A 17 -1.44 -22.14 -0.76
C ILE A 17 -0.58 -22.71 -1.89
N ALA A 18 0.75 -22.55 -1.77
CA ALA A 18 1.74 -23.04 -2.71
C ALA A 18 1.65 -22.43 -4.13
N THR A 19 1.17 -21.19 -4.25
CA THR A 19 1.17 -20.42 -5.50
C THR A 19 2.12 -19.23 -5.37
N PRO A 20 3.44 -19.42 -5.59
CA PRO A 20 4.42 -18.33 -5.48
C PRO A 20 4.18 -17.22 -6.51
N GLU A 21 3.49 -17.52 -7.62
CA GLU A 21 3.17 -16.57 -8.69
C GLU A 21 2.29 -15.41 -8.19
N ASP A 22 1.42 -15.66 -7.21
CA ASP A 22 0.54 -14.65 -6.61
C ASP A 22 1.36 -13.53 -5.94
N ASN A 23 2.52 -13.86 -5.35
CA ASN A 23 3.38 -12.91 -4.63
C ASN A 23 4.61 -12.46 -5.42
N ALA A 24 4.94 -13.16 -6.52
CA ALA A 24 6.16 -12.94 -7.29
C ALA A 24 6.34 -11.47 -7.74
N TYR A 25 5.24 -10.77 -8.08
CA TYR A 25 5.30 -9.38 -8.54
C TYR A 25 5.78 -8.42 -7.45
N ILE A 26 5.22 -8.54 -6.24
CA ILE A 26 5.57 -7.63 -5.13
C ILE A 26 6.96 -7.98 -4.57
N GLU A 27 7.32 -9.26 -4.55
CA GLU A 27 8.65 -9.73 -4.17
C GLU A 27 9.73 -9.19 -5.12
N ALA A 28 9.51 -9.30 -6.43
CA ALA A 28 10.43 -8.76 -7.43
C ALA A 28 10.62 -7.26 -7.28
N PHE A 29 9.54 -6.51 -7.05
CA PHE A 29 9.61 -5.08 -6.78
C PHE A 29 10.45 -4.76 -5.54
N HIS A 30 10.18 -5.43 -4.41
CA HIS A 30 10.90 -5.19 -3.17
C HIS A 30 12.37 -5.59 -3.28
N SER A 31 12.70 -6.69 -3.96
CA SER A 31 14.09 -7.07 -4.23
C SER A 31 14.85 -5.99 -5.01
N ILE A 32 14.20 -5.37 -6.00
CA ILE A 32 14.80 -4.28 -6.78
C ILE A 32 14.97 -3.03 -5.91
N MET A 33 13.96 -2.64 -5.14
CA MET A 33 14.05 -1.48 -4.26
C MET A 33 15.11 -1.66 -3.17
N GLU A 34 15.18 -2.84 -2.57
CA GLU A 34 16.18 -3.15 -1.55
C GLU A 34 17.59 -3.02 -2.12
N ARG A 35 17.82 -3.62 -3.30
CA ARG A 35 19.10 -3.54 -3.99
C ARG A 35 19.45 -2.11 -4.38
N GLU A 36 18.51 -1.32 -4.91
CA GLU A 36 18.80 0.00 -5.52
C GLU A 36 18.69 1.18 -4.56
N LEU A 37 17.89 1.08 -3.50
CA LEU A 37 17.66 2.17 -2.54
C LEU A 37 18.17 1.79 -1.15
N ILE A 38 17.62 0.74 -0.54
CA ILE A 38 17.83 0.44 0.88
C ILE A 38 19.29 0.06 1.16
N SER A 39 19.90 -0.73 0.27
CA SER A 39 21.29 -1.19 0.43
C SER A 39 22.32 -0.09 0.17
N TYR A 40 21.97 0.94 -0.60
CA TYR A 40 22.89 2.02 -0.97
C TYR A 40 22.78 3.24 -0.07
N TYR A 41 21.57 3.54 0.44
CA TYR A 41 21.34 4.75 1.23
C TYR A 41 21.50 4.50 2.73
N ARG A 42 22.22 5.39 3.40
CA ARG A 42 22.17 5.51 4.86
C ARG A 42 21.14 6.56 5.24
N PHE A 43 20.03 6.12 5.83
CA PHE A 43 19.00 7.03 6.32
C PHE A 43 19.43 7.66 7.65
N GLU A 44 19.16 8.95 7.80
CA GLU A 44 19.54 9.73 8.98
C GLU A 44 18.40 9.80 9.99
N PHE A 45 17.16 9.96 9.50
CA PHE A 45 15.93 9.97 10.28
C PHE A 45 14.79 9.34 9.47
N PHE A 46 13.69 8.94 10.13
CA PHE A 46 12.54 8.32 9.47
C PHE A 46 11.96 9.17 8.33
N TYR A 47 11.78 10.47 8.55
CA TYR A 47 11.29 11.38 7.51
C TYR A 47 12.19 11.40 6.26
N HIS A 48 13.50 11.29 6.43
CA HIS A 48 14.42 11.22 5.29
C HIS A 48 14.20 9.93 4.50
N ALA A 49 13.96 8.80 5.16
CA ALA A 49 13.60 7.54 4.50
C ALA A 49 12.29 7.68 3.73
N ASP A 50 11.25 8.29 4.32
CA ASP A 50 9.96 8.49 3.67
C ASP A 50 10.09 9.29 2.37
N VAL A 51 10.83 10.41 2.41
CA VAL A 51 11.08 11.24 1.22
C VAL A 51 11.82 10.44 0.14
N LYS A 52 12.83 9.65 0.53
CA LYS A 52 13.62 8.85 -0.43
C LYS A 52 12.80 7.71 -1.03
N ILE A 53 11.98 7.04 -0.23
CA ILE A 53 11.07 5.99 -0.71
C ILE A 53 10.03 6.58 -1.66
N ALA A 54 9.41 7.71 -1.30
CA ALA A 54 8.45 8.39 -2.18
C ALA A 54 9.09 8.82 -3.51
N GLN A 55 10.30 9.38 -3.48
CA GLN A 55 11.06 9.73 -4.68
C GLN A 55 11.39 8.50 -5.53
N TYR A 56 11.75 7.38 -4.89
CA TYR A 56 12.04 6.14 -5.60
C TYR A 56 10.79 5.58 -6.29
N ILE A 57 9.65 5.51 -5.57
CA ILE A 57 8.37 5.05 -6.12
C ILE A 57 7.97 5.92 -7.33
N PHE A 58 8.07 7.25 -7.21
CA PHE A 58 7.79 8.15 -8.31
C PHE A 58 8.69 7.85 -9.53
N THR A 59 9.99 7.72 -9.29
CA THR A 59 10.96 7.43 -10.36
C THR A 59 10.70 6.08 -11.01
N TYR A 60 10.42 5.04 -10.23
CA TYR A 60 10.13 3.69 -10.72
C TYR A 60 8.87 3.63 -11.58
N ASN A 61 7.84 4.40 -11.21
CA ASN A 61 6.54 4.37 -11.87
C ASN A 61 6.42 5.32 -13.08
N HIS A 62 7.01 6.51 -12.98
CA HIS A 62 6.83 7.57 -13.99
C HIS A 62 8.03 7.78 -14.92
N ILE A 63 9.24 7.38 -14.51
CA ILE A 63 10.47 7.68 -15.27
C ILE A 63 11.11 6.40 -15.82
N ARG A 64 11.20 5.35 -15.00
CA ARG A 64 11.84 4.10 -15.38
C ARG A 64 11.04 3.38 -16.48
N LYS A 65 11.72 3.10 -17.58
CA LYS A 65 11.21 2.25 -18.66
C LYS A 65 11.50 0.79 -18.34
N HIS A 66 10.49 -0.06 -18.43
CA HIS A 66 10.61 -1.48 -18.13
C HIS A 66 10.64 -2.30 -19.42
N GLY A 67 11.67 -3.14 -19.59
CA GLY A 67 11.82 -3.97 -20.78
C GLY A 67 10.66 -4.96 -20.97
N SER A 68 10.17 -5.54 -19.87
CA SER A 68 9.00 -6.43 -19.86
C SER A 68 7.69 -5.73 -20.27
N LEU A 69 7.66 -4.39 -20.22
CA LEU A 69 6.53 -3.57 -20.63
C LEU A 69 6.73 -2.92 -22.01
N GLY A 70 7.64 -3.44 -22.84
CA GLY A 70 7.90 -2.87 -24.16
C GLY A 70 8.55 -1.48 -24.11
N LEU A 71 9.38 -1.22 -23.10
CA LEU A 71 10.05 0.08 -22.84
C LEU A 71 9.08 1.22 -22.45
N GLY A 72 7.86 0.88 -22.03
CA GLY A 72 6.93 1.81 -21.37
C GLY A 72 7.25 2.01 -19.89
N THR A 73 6.72 3.09 -19.31
CA THR A 73 6.70 3.31 -17.85
C THR A 73 5.50 2.59 -17.24
N SER A 74 5.60 2.21 -15.96
CA SER A 74 4.51 1.48 -15.29
C SER A 74 3.18 2.23 -15.38
N VAL A 75 3.21 3.56 -15.16
CA VAL A 75 2.01 4.41 -15.20
C VAL A 75 1.46 4.54 -16.61
N SER A 76 2.31 4.75 -17.62
CA SER A 76 1.84 4.83 -19.02
C SER A 76 1.10 3.57 -19.46
N VAL A 77 1.60 2.39 -19.05
CA VAL A 77 1.00 1.11 -19.40
C VAL A 77 -0.28 0.87 -18.60
N TRP A 78 -0.29 1.28 -17.33
CA TRP A 78 -1.49 1.23 -16.50
C TRP A 78 -2.58 2.11 -17.08
N ASP A 79 -2.28 3.36 -17.40
CA ASP A 79 -3.24 4.31 -17.99
C ASP A 79 -3.83 3.73 -19.29
N GLU A 80 -2.98 3.25 -20.20
CA GLU A 80 -3.43 2.65 -21.47
C GLU A 80 -4.41 1.47 -21.22
N LYS A 81 -4.06 0.55 -20.32
CA LYS A 81 -4.90 -0.61 -20.00
C LYS A 81 -6.18 -0.22 -19.26
N PHE A 82 -6.07 0.70 -18.30
CA PHE A 82 -7.16 1.13 -17.44
C PHE A 82 -8.25 1.85 -18.23
N PHE A 83 -7.88 2.69 -19.20
CA PHE A 83 -8.87 3.34 -20.07
C PHE A 83 -9.46 2.40 -21.13
N ARG A 84 -8.79 1.28 -21.46
CA ARG A 84 -9.27 0.30 -22.45
C ARG A 84 -10.35 -0.64 -21.89
N GLN A 85 -10.35 -0.93 -20.60
CA GLN A 85 -11.32 -1.85 -19.98
C GLN A 85 -12.47 -1.06 -19.33
N THR A 86 -13.55 -0.84 -20.09
CA THR A 86 -14.76 -0.14 -19.60
C THR A 86 -15.79 -1.05 -18.93
N SER A 87 -15.78 -2.36 -19.19
CA SER A 87 -16.79 -3.31 -18.67
C SER A 87 -16.39 -4.04 -17.39
N ASP A 88 -15.09 -4.31 -17.18
CA ASP A 88 -14.60 -5.21 -16.12
C ASP A 88 -13.86 -4.42 -15.02
N LYS A 89 -14.31 -3.20 -14.73
CA LYS A 89 -13.68 -2.38 -13.70
C LYS A 89 -14.00 -2.96 -12.33
N GLN A 90 -12.96 -3.40 -11.61
CA GLN A 90 -13.04 -3.52 -10.16
C GLN A 90 -13.46 -2.17 -9.57
N LEU A 91 -14.32 -2.20 -8.55
CA LEU A 91 -14.80 -0.98 -7.89
C LEU A 91 -13.57 -0.19 -7.41
N ILE A 92 -13.45 1.07 -7.87
CA ILE A 92 -12.34 1.94 -7.48
C ILE A 92 -12.50 2.18 -5.98
N ALA A 93 -11.54 1.72 -5.19
CA ALA A 93 -11.48 2.02 -3.77
C ALA A 93 -11.57 3.54 -3.56
N ILE A 94 -12.34 3.96 -2.56
CA ILE A 94 -12.48 5.38 -2.19
C ILE A 94 -11.06 5.97 -2.05
N LYS A 95 -10.84 7.16 -2.64
CA LYS A 95 -9.50 7.74 -2.85
C LYS A 95 -8.64 7.67 -1.57
N PRO A 96 -7.35 7.28 -1.67
CA PRO A 96 -6.46 7.18 -0.52
C PRO A 96 -6.20 8.51 0.20
N GLU A 97 -6.48 9.64 -0.48
CA GLU A 97 -6.41 11.00 0.06
C GLU A 97 -7.37 11.23 1.25
N GLU A 98 -8.49 10.50 1.30
CA GLU A 98 -9.39 10.50 2.47
C GLU A 98 -8.96 9.52 3.57
N LEU A 99 -8.08 8.57 3.24
CA LEU A 99 -7.68 7.44 4.10
C LEU A 99 -6.32 7.62 4.77
N LEU A 100 -5.46 8.54 4.30
CA LEU A 100 -4.17 8.86 4.92
C LEU A 100 -4.32 9.28 6.40
N ARG A 101 -5.53 9.73 6.79
CA ARG A 101 -5.90 10.11 8.14
C ARG A 101 -6.01 8.95 9.14
N PHE A 102 -5.82 7.69 8.72
CA PHE A 102 -5.91 6.53 9.61
C PHE A 102 -4.66 6.29 10.48
N PHE A 103 -3.47 6.73 10.04
CA PHE A 103 -2.26 6.68 10.89
C PHE A 103 -2.14 7.90 11.82
N ASP A 104 -3.01 8.89 11.64
CA ASP A 104 -3.24 9.92 12.65
C ASP A 104 -4.27 9.37 13.66
N GLU A 105 -3.88 9.24 14.93
CA GLU A 105 -4.75 8.79 16.05
C GLU A 105 -6.11 9.53 16.15
N LYS A 106 -6.27 10.64 15.41
CA LYS A 106 -7.43 11.54 15.47
C LYS A 106 -8.65 11.11 14.67
N ASN A 107 -8.56 10.12 13.77
CA ASN A 107 -9.74 9.61 13.02
C ASN A 107 -10.01 8.11 13.26
N LEU A 108 -9.94 7.68 14.52
CA LEU A 108 -10.44 6.36 14.90
C LEU A 108 -11.99 6.37 14.91
N PRO A 109 -12.68 5.45 14.22
CA PRO A 109 -14.14 5.37 14.25
C PRO A 109 -14.64 5.24 15.69
N SER A 110 -15.72 5.96 16.03
CA SER A 110 -16.28 6.06 17.39
C SER A 110 -16.58 4.71 18.06
N LYS A 111 -16.71 3.65 17.26
CA LYS A 111 -16.92 2.25 17.69
C LYS A 111 -15.69 1.61 18.34
N PHE A 112 -14.47 2.03 17.98
CA PHE A 112 -13.22 1.49 18.56
C PHE A 112 -12.78 2.21 19.85
N LYS A 113 -13.25 3.45 20.11
CA LYS A 113 -13.00 4.16 21.38
C LYS A 113 -13.57 3.45 22.62
N LYS A 114 -14.60 2.61 22.45
CA LYS A 114 -15.27 1.92 23.58
C LYS A 114 -14.55 0.66 24.05
N GLN A 115 -13.58 0.13 23.30
CA GLN A 115 -12.94 -1.14 23.64
C GLN A 115 -11.61 -0.98 24.41
N GLU A 116 -10.92 0.15 24.26
CA GLU A 116 -9.66 0.42 24.99
C GLU A 116 -9.89 0.72 26.48
N GLN A 117 -11.01 1.35 26.83
CA GLN A 117 -11.31 1.71 28.23
C GLN A 117 -11.48 0.47 29.14
N ASN A 118 -11.84 -0.69 28.58
CA ASN A 118 -12.06 -1.91 29.35
C ASN A 118 -10.80 -2.78 29.49
N PHE A 119 -9.75 -2.56 28.68
CA PHE A 119 -8.51 -3.32 28.78
C PHE A 119 -7.53 -2.72 29.80
N PHE A 120 -7.52 -1.38 29.94
CA PHE A 120 -6.66 -0.70 30.91
C PHE A 120 -7.27 -0.56 32.32
N SER A 121 -8.58 -0.81 32.49
CA SER A 121 -9.22 -0.72 33.81
C SER A 121 -9.04 -1.95 34.70
N SER A 122 -8.49 -3.07 34.20
CA SER A 122 -8.33 -4.31 35.00
C SER A 122 -6.94 -4.53 35.60
N LYS A 123 -6.01 -3.58 35.46
CA LYS A 123 -4.66 -3.66 36.07
C LYS A 123 -4.44 -2.67 37.23
N ASN A 124 -5.51 -2.25 37.92
CA ASN A 124 -5.41 -1.55 39.20
C ASN A 124 -6.61 -1.93 40.08
N LYS A 125 -6.59 -3.13 40.66
CA LYS A 125 -7.39 -3.42 41.85
C LYS A 125 -6.67 -4.43 42.74
N VAL A 126 -6.33 -3.93 43.93
CA VAL A 126 -5.69 -4.54 45.11
C VAL A 126 -4.17 -4.61 45.04
#